data_AF-A0A3S2XNV7-F1
#
_entry.id   AF-A0A3S2XNV7-F1
#
_cell.length_a   1.000
_cell.length_b   1.000
_cell.length_c   1.000
_cell.angle_alpha   90.00
_cell.angle_beta   90.00
_cell.angle_gamma   90.00
#
_symmetry.space_group_name_H-M   'P 1'
#
loop_
_entity.id
_entity.type
_entity.pdbx_description
1 polymer ?
#
loop_
_entity_poly.entity_id
_entity_poly.type
_entity_poly.pdbx_seq_one_letter_code
_entity_poly.pdbx_strand_id
1 'polypeptide(L)'
;MAAWMVRRQRGSRSRDRRSRPHRSVPCGHRGRGLRRKIPAHRGLVVCGSSRAVVMSTFVHADGPAPYDFIDLSSRAFEPSVRFDAWKTVANYALDLLPPPDDAPLDGRLRFVRGAGGAFGCHEGSPHRTEFTRRTRKAGRGECVVLNLMAAGEVALEADDGRRQVAPEGSFALLDAAQPMRYHWSRSRHVYLLLPRAPALRHLGGRLPDLARPLDASPLAPFLRSQMTLLDRDGARLSRRELTAVLDGTLALATLLLEGLGDARAIEAEAAAAGLYAAALRHLDHNLHRIDLDPGTIARELGCSRATLYRAFHAHGVTVAQALRDLRLDRARDRLSRAAASDRYVATVAFACGFHDPSAFGKQFKSRFGLSPRDWREHGRAGQGRTELAPRRADQG
;
A
#
# COMPACT_ATOMS: atom_id res chain seq x y z
N MET A 1 28.97 -26.01 -20.10
CA MET A 1 29.83 -26.72 -21.06
C MET A 1 29.67 -26.09 -22.44
N ALA A 2 30.79 -25.59 -22.99
CA ALA A 2 31.03 -25.15 -24.37
C ALA A 2 30.22 -23.93 -24.87
N ALA A 3 30.76 -22.71 -25.04
CA ALA A 3 31.97 -22.25 -25.72
C ALA A 3 31.94 -22.50 -27.23
N TRP A 4 31.77 -21.42 -28.02
CA TRP A 4 32.27 -21.35 -29.40
C TRP A 4 32.89 -19.97 -29.64
N MET A 5 34.16 -20.03 -30.07
CA MET A 5 35.09 -18.94 -30.34
C MET A 5 35.48 -19.10 -31.81
N VAL A 6 35.43 -18.03 -32.62
CA VAL A 6 36.12 -18.00 -33.92
C VAL A 6 36.96 -16.73 -34.04
N ARG A 7 38.22 -16.99 -34.39
CA ARG A 7 39.39 -16.15 -34.69
C ARG A 7 39.11 -15.03 -35.70
N ARG A 8 39.62 -13.81 -35.49
CA ARG A 8 40.94 -13.26 -35.91
C ARG A 8 41.21 -13.33 -37.43
N GLN A 9 41.39 -12.16 -38.05
CA GLN A 9 42.51 -11.89 -38.97
C GLN A 9 42.92 -10.41 -38.92
N ARG A 10 44.24 -10.19 -39.07
CA ARG A 10 45.01 -8.95 -38.95
C ARG A 10 45.44 -8.45 -40.33
N GLY A 11 45.76 -7.14 -40.40
CA GLY A 11 46.70 -6.53 -41.35
C GLY A 11 46.00 -5.81 -42.52
N SER A 12 46.37 -4.61 -42.97
CA SER A 12 47.62 -3.85 -42.88
C SER A 12 47.32 -2.36 -43.25
N ARG A 13 47.89 -1.36 -42.55
CA ARG A 13 48.93 -0.38 -43.01
C ARG A 13 48.70 0.17 -44.44
N SER A 14 48.78 1.46 -44.79
CA SER A 14 49.45 2.64 -44.21
C SER A 14 49.21 3.89 -45.10
N ARG A 15 49.68 5.05 -44.60
CA ARG A 15 49.96 6.36 -45.24
C ARG A 15 48.94 7.46 -44.90
N ASP A 16 49.16 8.29 -43.87
CA ASP A 16 50.22 9.30 -43.63
C ASP A 16 50.02 10.58 -44.46
N ARG A 17 49.66 11.67 -43.76
CA ARG A 17 50.11 13.05 -44.02
C ARG A 17 49.87 13.93 -42.78
N ARG A 18 50.93 14.08 -41.97
CA ARG A 18 51.56 15.34 -41.46
C ARG A 18 50.71 16.64 -41.58
N SER A 19 50.67 17.61 -40.65
CA SER A 19 51.50 17.90 -39.47
C SER A 19 51.10 19.25 -38.80
N ARG A 20 51.29 19.33 -37.46
CA ARG A 20 51.92 20.42 -36.65
C ARG A 20 51.07 21.59 -36.04
N PRO A 21 51.56 22.25 -34.94
CA PRO A 21 50.95 22.18 -33.60
C PRO A 21 50.75 23.55 -32.90
N HIS A 22 50.19 23.57 -31.67
CA HIS A 22 50.35 24.73 -30.76
C HIS A 22 50.71 24.34 -29.32
N ARG A 23 51.53 25.21 -28.73
CA ARG A 23 52.44 25.04 -27.59
C ARG A 23 51.77 25.13 -26.22
N SER A 24 52.36 24.43 -25.27
CA SER A 24 52.28 24.61 -23.81
C SER A 24 53.31 25.64 -23.31
N VAL A 25 52.96 26.37 -22.25
CA VAL A 25 53.87 27.20 -21.43
C VAL A 25 53.53 26.97 -19.95
N PRO A 26 54.52 26.69 -19.06
CA PRO A 26 54.32 26.55 -17.62
C PRO A 26 54.84 27.77 -16.83
N CYS A 27 54.26 28.04 -15.66
CA CYS A 27 54.92 28.80 -14.60
C CYS A 27 54.42 28.35 -13.23
N GLY A 28 55.37 28.09 -12.32
CA GLY A 28 55.11 27.69 -10.95
C GLY A 28 55.41 28.81 -9.97
N HIS A 29 54.96 28.65 -8.72
CA HIS A 29 55.60 29.25 -7.57
C HIS A 29 55.44 28.36 -6.33
N ARG A 30 56.59 28.06 -5.70
CA ARG A 30 56.70 27.45 -4.38
C ARG A 30 56.66 28.56 -3.32
N GLY A 31 55.99 28.30 -2.21
CA GLY A 31 56.11 29.04 -0.94
C GLY A 31 55.88 28.12 0.25
N ARG A 32 56.97 27.75 0.94
CA ARG A 32 56.98 27.16 2.31
C ARG A 32 56.45 28.24 3.26
N GLY A 33 55.71 28.04 4.36
CA GLY A 33 55.60 26.95 5.32
C GLY A 33 55.72 27.59 6.72
N LEU A 34 54.65 27.62 7.50
CA LEU A 34 54.72 27.84 8.95
C LEU A 34 53.68 26.98 9.66
N ARG A 35 54.16 25.91 10.29
CA ARG A 35 53.38 25.02 11.17
C ARG A 35 53.29 25.65 12.55
N ARG A 36 52.08 26.00 13.00
CA ARG A 36 51.75 26.09 14.43
C ARG A 36 50.77 24.96 14.75
N LYS A 37 51.18 24.07 15.65
CA LYS A 37 50.37 22.97 16.20
C LYS A 37 49.34 23.56 17.18
N ILE A 38 48.07 23.21 17.02
CA ILE A 38 46.97 23.40 17.98
C ILE A 38 46.30 22.01 18.13
N PRO A 39 45.82 21.60 19.33
CA PRO A 39 45.53 20.20 19.64
C PRO A 39 44.28 19.68 18.90
N ALA A 40 44.30 18.39 18.59
CA ALA A 40 43.26 17.69 17.86
C ALA A 40 41.98 17.52 18.69
N HIS A 41 41.00 18.40 18.47
CA HIS A 41 39.60 18.01 18.65
C HIS A 41 39.19 17.21 17.40
N ARG A 42 38.72 15.96 17.60
CA ARG A 42 38.09 15.14 16.56
C ARG A 42 36.73 15.74 16.17
N GLY A 43 36.77 16.88 15.50
CA GLY A 43 35.68 17.42 14.68
C GLY A 43 36.10 17.24 13.24
N LEU A 44 35.20 16.71 12.41
CA LEU A 44 35.39 16.59 10.97
C LEU A 44 35.50 18.01 10.39
N VAL A 45 36.71 18.56 10.33
CA VAL A 45 36.99 19.81 9.63
C VAL A 45 37.13 19.46 8.15
N VAL A 46 36.10 19.78 7.36
CA VAL A 46 36.18 19.72 5.90
C VAL A 46 36.93 20.96 5.43
N CYS A 47 38.24 20.83 5.30
CA CYS A 47 39.07 21.80 4.57
C CYS A 47 38.90 21.53 3.07
N GLY A 48 38.88 22.61 2.29
CA GLY A 48 38.53 22.63 0.87
C GLY A 48 39.28 21.62 -0.01
N SER A 49 38.59 21.26 -1.09
CA SER A 49 38.95 20.37 -2.20
C SER A 49 39.11 18.88 -1.86
N SER A 50 38.01 18.15 -2.04
CA SER A 50 37.88 16.72 -2.44
C SER A 50 36.93 15.90 -1.55
N ARG A 51 35.85 15.44 -2.19
CA ARG A 51 34.82 14.47 -1.76
C ARG A 51 33.89 14.93 -0.61
N ALA A 52 32.87 15.70 -1.00
CA ALA A 52 31.57 15.63 -0.33
C ALA A 52 31.10 14.17 -0.36
N VAL A 53 30.91 13.56 0.80
CA VAL A 53 30.30 12.24 0.92
C VAL A 53 28.84 12.41 0.52
N VAL A 54 28.54 12.04 -0.72
CA VAL A 54 27.18 12.02 -1.25
C VAL A 54 26.43 10.92 -0.51
N MET A 55 25.51 11.27 0.39
CA MET A 55 24.62 10.31 1.05
C MET A 55 23.58 9.82 0.05
N SER A 56 24.02 8.94 -0.84
CA SER A 56 23.20 8.23 -1.80
C SER A 56 22.44 7.10 -1.11
N THR A 57 21.18 7.37 -0.77
CA THR A 57 20.06 6.42 -0.61
C THR A 57 20.22 5.25 0.36
N PHE A 58 19.08 4.67 0.75
CA PHE A 58 18.97 3.44 1.54
C PHE A 58 19.73 2.20 1.00
N VAL A 59 20.30 2.24 -0.22
CA VAL A 59 20.24 1.10 -1.15
C VAL A 59 21.58 0.61 -1.71
N HIS A 60 22.73 1.28 -1.57
CA HIS A 60 24.02 0.74 -2.09
C HIS A 60 25.17 0.74 -1.06
N ALA A 61 26.10 -0.20 -1.26
CA ALA A 61 27.17 -0.64 -0.34
C ALA A 61 28.20 0.43 0.07
N ASP A 62 28.21 1.59 -0.58
CA ASP A 62 29.20 2.66 -0.38
C ASP A 62 28.77 3.76 0.61
N GLY A 63 27.65 3.56 1.32
CA GLY A 63 27.22 4.42 2.42
C GLY A 63 28.02 4.20 3.71
N PRO A 64 27.80 5.02 4.76
CA PRO A 64 28.43 4.80 6.05
C PRO A 64 28.14 3.39 6.58
N ALA A 65 29.10 2.89 7.35
CA ALA A 65 29.02 1.56 7.94
C ALA A 65 27.67 1.43 8.67
N PRO A 66 26.93 0.32 8.49
CA PRO A 66 25.67 0.12 9.19
C PRO A 66 25.91 0.24 10.70
N TYR A 67 24.93 0.77 11.43
CA TYR A 67 24.96 0.98 12.87
C TYR A 67 26.00 2.01 13.33
N ASP A 68 26.09 3.11 12.59
CA ASP A 68 26.85 4.30 12.98
C ASP A 68 26.00 5.56 12.77
N PHE A 69 26.01 6.45 13.76
CA PHE A 69 25.23 7.69 13.68
C PHE A 69 25.97 8.74 12.87
N ILE A 70 25.25 9.31 11.93
CA ILE A 70 25.63 10.52 11.22
C ILE A 70 24.92 11.68 11.90
N ASP A 71 25.64 12.77 12.17
CA ASP A 71 25.09 14.02 12.68
C ASP A 71 25.56 15.17 11.77
N LEU A 72 24.61 15.80 11.09
CA LEU A 72 24.84 16.88 10.14
C LEU A 72 24.10 18.12 10.61
N SER A 73 24.77 19.27 10.56
CA SER A 73 24.15 20.57 10.75
C SER A 73 24.33 21.43 9.51
N SER A 74 23.29 22.13 9.06
CA SER A 74 23.38 23.06 7.95
C SER A 74 24.37 24.20 8.23
N ARG A 75 24.57 24.53 9.52
CA ARG A 75 25.55 25.54 9.97
C ARG A 75 27.01 25.12 9.75
N ALA A 76 27.26 23.85 9.48
CA ALA A 76 28.60 23.37 9.11
C ALA A 76 28.99 23.76 7.67
N PHE A 77 28.04 24.22 6.85
CA PHE A 77 28.30 24.68 5.49
C PHE A 77 28.38 26.21 5.42
N GLU A 78 29.25 26.70 4.52
CA GLU A 78 29.39 28.13 4.24
C GLU A 78 28.04 28.72 3.79
N PRO A 79 27.65 29.92 4.26
CA PRO A 79 26.34 30.52 3.98
C PRO A 79 25.98 30.57 2.49
N SER A 80 26.97 30.86 1.63
CA SER A 80 26.82 31.01 0.18
C SER A 80 26.38 29.73 -0.56
N VAL A 81 26.68 28.56 0.00
CA VAL A 81 26.37 27.25 -0.62
C VAL A 81 25.52 26.36 0.29
N ARG A 82 25.09 26.88 1.45
CA ARG A 82 24.41 26.11 2.50
C ARG A 82 23.17 25.37 1.98
N PHE A 83 22.35 26.05 1.18
CA PHE A 83 21.12 25.46 0.64
C PHE A 83 21.44 24.28 -0.30
N ASP A 84 22.32 24.48 -1.27
CA ASP A 84 22.68 23.44 -2.24
C ASP A 84 23.39 22.25 -1.59
N ALA A 85 24.25 22.52 -0.60
CA ALA A 85 24.91 21.49 0.19
C ALA A 85 23.89 20.70 1.04
N TRP A 86 22.98 21.38 1.74
CA TRP A 86 21.94 20.72 2.55
C TRP A 86 20.98 19.90 1.70
N LYS A 87 20.57 20.43 0.54
CA LYS A 87 19.76 19.71 -0.44
C LYS A 87 20.45 18.42 -0.89
N THR A 88 21.75 18.48 -1.18
CA THR A 88 22.50 17.35 -1.72
C THR A 88 22.83 16.29 -0.66
N VAL A 89 23.17 16.72 0.56
CA VAL A 89 23.70 15.84 1.61
C VAL A 89 22.60 15.34 2.55
N ALA A 90 21.69 16.22 2.99
CA ALA A 90 20.68 15.88 4.00
C ALA A 90 19.32 15.49 3.39
N ASN A 91 18.99 16.00 2.20
CA ASN A 91 17.72 15.74 1.51
C ASN A 91 17.94 14.96 0.20
N TYR A 92 18.75 13.91 0.23
CA TYR A 92 19.00 13.13 -0.99
C TYR A 92 17.75 12.39 -1.49
N ALA A 93 16.94 11.89 -0.55
CA ALA A 93 15.78 11.05 -0.85
C ALA A 93 14.58 11.83 -1.39
N LEU A 94 14.50 13.15 -1.14
CA LEU A 94 13.35 14.01 -1.40
C LEU A 94 13.82 15.41 -1.83
N ASP A 95 13.10 16.06 -2.74
CA ASP A 95 13.55 17.35 -3.28
C ASP A 95 13.29 18.47 -2.25
N LEU A 96 14.36 19.12 -1.78
CA LEU A 96 14.26 20.35 -0.98
C LEU A 96 13.94 21.53 -1.91
N LEU A 97 12.83 22.21 -1.61
CA LEU A 97 12.39 23.39 -2.33
C LEU A 97 12.99 24.65 -1.70
N PRO A 98 13.28 25.69 -2.51
CA PRO A 98 13.80 26.95 -1.98
C PRO A 98 12.79 27.57 -1.00
N PRO A 99 13.27 28.07 0.16
CA PRO A 99 12.42 28.78 1.10
C PRO A 99 11.86 30.04 0.41
N PRO A 100 10.59 30.41 0.66
CA PRO A 100 10.13 31.76 0.35
C PRO A 100 10.91 32.77 1.21
N ASP A 101 11.21 33.93 0.65
CA ASP A 101 11.75 35.11 1.35
C ASP A 101 13.20 35.03 1.87
N ASP A 102 14.08 34.24 1.24
CA ASP A 102 15.51 34.13 1.59
C ASP A 102 15.80 33.78 3.06
N ALA A 103 14.82 33.19 3.76
CA ALA A 103 14.98 32.81 5.16
C ALA A 103 16.18 31.85 5.33
N PRO A 104 17.07 32.10 6.31
CA PRO A 104 18.25 31.29 6.47
C PRO A 104 17.86 29.85 6.87
N LEU A 105 18.26 28.90 6.03
CA LEU A 105 18.09 27.48 6.30
C LEU A 105 18.91 27.07 7.53
N ASP A 106 18.22 26.66 8.58
CA ASP A 106 18.80 26.08 9.78
C ASP A 106 18.25 24.67 9.96
N GLY A 107 19.11 23.68 9.87
CA GLY A 107 18.71 22.28 9.88
C GLY A 107 19.74 21.40 10.58
N ARG A 108 19.25 20.36 11.25
CA ARG A 108 20.07 19.29 11.81
C ARG A 108 19.45 17.96 11.45
N LEU A 109 20.27 17.04 10.97
CA LEU A 109 19.88 15.68 10.59
C LEU A 109 20.75 14.71 11.38
N ARG A 110 20.10 13.82 12.13
CA ARG A 110 20.73 12.63 12.67
C ARG A 110 20.17 11.40 12.01
N PHE A 111 21.03 10.47 11.65
CA PHE A 111 20.62 9.30 10.88
C PHE A 111 21.50 8.10 11.19
N VAL A 112 20.90 6.92 11.31
CA VAL A 112 21.59 5.63 11.43
C VAL A 112 20.90 4.59 10.58
N ARG A 113 21.68 3.86 9.78
CA ARG A 113 21.22 2.76 8.93
C ARG A 113 21.46 1.41 9.62
N GLY A 114 20.45 0.56 9.67
CA GLY A 114 20.56 -0.85 10.03
C GLY A 114 20.43 -1.77 8.81
N ALA A 115 20.42 -3.08 9.03
CA ALA A 115 20.25 -4.05 7.95
C ALA A 115 18.83 -4.06 7.37
N GLY A 116 17.81 -3.88 8.22
CA GLY A 116 16.40 -3.95 7.84
C GLY A 116 15.72 -2.60 7.54
N GLY A 117 16.43 -1.49 7.68
CA GLY A 117 15.85 -0.15 7.59
C GLY A 117 16.76 0.90 8.21
N ALA A 118 16.23 2.07 8.53
CA ALA A 118 16.99 3.10 9.23
C ALA A 118 16.11 3.92 10.16
N PHE A 119 16.79 4.61 11.06
CA PHE A 119 16.22 5.59 11.96
C PHE A 119 16.82 6.96 11.67
N GLY A 120 16.00 8.00 11.71
CA GLY A 120 16.47 9.37 11.59
C GLY A 120 15.68 10.33 12.45
N CYS A 121 16.31 11.47 12.72
CA CYS A 121 15.69 12.63 13.31
C CYS A 121 16.10 13.82 12.48
N HIS A 122 15.15 14.67 12.14
CA HIS A 122 15.42 15.95 11.52
C HIS A 122 14.76 17.06 12.32
N GLU A 123 15.48 18.17 12.42
CA GLU A 123 15.04 19.39 13.09
C GLU A 123 15.40 20.54 12.16
N GLY A 124 14.50 21.50 12.00
CA GLY A 124 14.85 22.66 11.20
C GLY A 124 13.85 23.79 11.22
N SER A 125 14.30 24.90 10.62
CA SER A 125 13.47 26.04 10.26
C SER A 125 12.34 25.63 9.30
N PRO A 126 11.29 26.46 9.16
CA PRO A 126 10.26 26.21 8.15
C PRO A 126 10.86 26.01 6.77
N HIS A 127 10.43 24.96 6.08
CA HIS A 127 10.92 24.61 4.75
C HIS A 127 9.89 23.77 4.00
N ARG A 128 10.11 23.60 2.70
CA ARG A 128 9.24 22.79 1.85
C ARG A 128 10.03 21.68 1.21
N THR A 129 9.44 20.49 1.17
CA THR A 129 10.02 19.35 0.47
C THR A 129 8.99 18.65 -0.39
N GLU A 130 9.44 17.91 -1.39
CA GLU A 130 8.53 17.14 -2.23
C GLU A 130 9.13 15.78 -2.65
N PHE A 131 8.26 14.77 -2.72
CA PHE A 131 8.51 13.59 -3.54
C PHE A 131 7.84 13.82 -4.88
N THR A 132 8.59 13.74 -5.97
CA THR A 132 8.05 13.86 -7.32
C THR A 132 8.07 12.52 -8.05
N ARG A 133 7.33 12.44 -9.16
CA ARG A 133 7.45 11.31 -10.10
C ARG A 133 8.88 11.12 -10.62
N ARG A 134 9.67 12.19 -10.69
CA ARG A 134 11.09 12.15 -11.09
C ARG A 134 11.93 11.51 -10.00
N THR A 135 11.73 11.89 -8.74
CA THR A 135 12.38 11.29 -7.56
C THR A 135 12.16 9.78 -7.56
N ARG A 136 10.91 9.33 -7.75
CA ARG A 136 10.55 7.92 -7.88
C ARG A 136 11.26 7.20 -9.04
N LYS A 137 11.26 7.80 -10.25
CA LYS A 137 11.92 7.20 -11.44
C LYS A 137 13.43 7.04 -11.24
N ALA A 138 14.05 7.84 -10.38
CA ALA A 138 15.46 7.73 -10.04
C ALA A 138 15.74 6.69 -8.94
N GLY A 139 14.76 5.88 -8.54
CA GLY A 139 14.88 4.91 -7.44
C GLY A 139 14.99 5.57 -6.05
N ARG A 140 14.70 6.87 -5.95
CA ARG A 140 14.68 7.62 -4.68
C ARG A 140 13.26 7.60 -4.12
N GLY A 141 13.13 7.40 -2.81
CA GLY A 141 11.81 7.31 -2.15
C GLY A 141 11.15 5.92 -2.24
N GLU A 142 11.90 4.85 -2.56
CA GLU A 142 11.39 3.47 -2.47
C GLU A 142 11.32 2.94 -1.03
N CYS A 143 10.74 3.74 -0.14
CA CYS A 143 10.59 3.40 1.27
C CYS A 143 9.21 3.78 1.79
N VAL A 144 8.90 3.20 2.94
CA VAL A 144 7.75 3.57 3.76
C VAL A 144 8.28 4.26 4.99
N VAL A 145 7.66 5.38 5.36
CA VAL A 145 8.07 6.23 6.48
C VAL A 145 7.08 6.05 7.62
N LEU A 146 7.57 5.72 8.81
CA LEU A 146 6.81 5.88 10.04
C LEU A 146 7.33 7.16 10.70
N ASN A 147 6.51 8.20 10.70
CA ASN A 147 6.90 9.54 11.13
C ASN A 147 6.22 9.91 12.45
N LEU A 148 7.01 10.28 13.44
CA LEU A 148 6.59 10.85 14.71
C LEU A 148 6.96 12.34 14.74
N MET A 149 5.95 13.21 14.80
CA MET A 149 6.16 14.64 15.00
C MET A 149 6.46 14.91 16.48
N ALA A 150 7.70 15.26 16.79
CA ALA A 150 8.14 15.54 18.17
C ALA A 150 7.90 16.99 18.58
N ALA A 151 7.98 17.93 17.62
CA ALA A 151 7.63 19.34 17.83
C ALA A 151 7.16 19.97 16.52
N GLY A 152 6.22 20.91 16.62
CA GLY A 152 5.65 21.60 15.45
C GLY A 152 4.79 20.68 14.58
N GLU A 153 4.59 21.08 13.34
CA GLU A 153 3.68 20.41 12.41
C GLU A 153 4.22 20.31 10.97
N VAL A 154 3.62 19.39 10.21
CA VAL A 154 3.80 19.28 8.75
C VAL A 154 2.44 19.19 8.06
N ALA A 155 2.26 20.00 7.02
CA ALA A 155 1.12 19.87 6.11
C ALA A 155 1.54 19.09 4.86
N LEU A 156 0.82 18.02 4.57
CA LEU A 156 0.96 17.17 3.40
C LEU A 156 -0.07 17.56 2.35
N GLU A 157 0.35 17.61 1.09
CA GLU A 157 -0.49 17.91 -0.06
C GLU A 157 -0.20 16.92 -1.19
N ALA A 158 -1.22 16.15 -1.57
CA ALA A 158 -1.15 15.21 -2.68
C ALA A 158 -1.36 15.93 -4.04
N ASP A 159 -0.93 15.30 -5.13
CA ASP A 159 -1.11 15.82 -6.50
C ASP A 159 -2.59 16.09 -6.86
N ASP A 160 -3.53 15.37 -6.23
CA ASP A 160 -4.97 15.53 -6.43
C ASP A 160 -5.61 16.65 -5.58
N GLY A 161 -4.79 17.42 -4.85
CA GLY A 161 -5.20 18.55 -4.02
C GLY A 161 -5.69 18.17 -2.63
N ARG A 162 -5.76 16.87 -2.27
CA ARG A 162 -6.06 16.48 -0.89
C ARG A 162 -4.95 16.95 0.04
N ARG A 163 -5.33 17.47 1.21
CA ARG A 163 -4.43 17.99 2.23
C ARG A 163 -4.66 17.34 3.59
N GLN A 164 -3.58 17.16 4.34
CA GLN A 164 -3.62 16.63 5.70
C GLN A 164 -2.56 17.33 6.54
N VAL A 165 -2.90 17.73 7.77
CA VAL A 165 -1.93 18.29 8.72
C VAL A 165 -1.60 17.22 9.75
N ALA A 166 -0.31 17.04 10.01
CA ALA A 166 0.21 16.18 11.05
C ALA A 166 0.83 17.09 12.15
N PRO A 167 0.07 17.37 13.23
CA PRO A 167 0.53 18.24 14.30
C PRO A 167 1.55 17.55 15.22
N GLU A 168 2.02 18.27 16.23
CA GLU A 168 2.87 17.72 17.28
C GLU A 168 2.22 16.49 17.92
N GLY A 169 3.03 15.47 18.19
CA GLY A 169 2.58 14.19 18.72
C GLY A 169 1.96 13.25 17.69
N SER A 170 1.70 13.68 16.45
CA SER A 170 1.16 12.78 15.43
C SER A 170 2.14 11.66 15.08
N PHE A 171 1.61 10.44 14.87
CA PHE A 171 2.38 9.27 14.44
C PHE A 171 1.67 8.59 13.28
N ALA A 172 2.32 8.61 12.13
CA ALA A 172 1.68 8.19 10.90
C ALA A 172 2.61 7.41 9.98
N LEU A 173 2.00 6.56 9.17
CA LEU A 173 2.59 5.83 8.07
C LEU A 173 2.43 6.62 6.77
N LEU A 174 3.51 6.74 5.99
CA LEU A 174 3.53 7.39 4.69
C LEU A 174 4.23 6.51 3.65
N ASP A 175 3.74 6.54 2.41
CA ASP A 175 4.43 5.96 1.25
C ASP A 175 5.26 7.04 0.54
N ALA A 176 6.58 7.00 0.69
CA ALA A 176 7.49 7.96 0.06
C ALA A 176 7.56 7.82 -1.47
N ALA A 177 6.99 6.75 -2.04
CA ALA A 177 6.90 6.59 -3.49
C ALA A 177 5.74 7.38 -4.11
N GLN A 178 4.81 7.88 -3.30
CA GLN A 178 3.71 8.72 -3.78
C GLN A 178 4.17 10.17 -3.97
N PRO A 179 3.81 10.81 -5.10
CA PRO A 179 4.01 12.24 -5.24
C PRO A 179 3.29 13.01 -4.13
N MET A 180 4.06 13.80 -3.38
CA MET A 180 3.56 14.49 -2.19
C MET A 180 4.41 15.73 -1.92
N ARG A 181 3.77 16.84 -1.59
CA ARG A 181 4.42 18.06 -1.10
C ARG A 181 4.25 18.18 0.40
N TYR A 182 5.31 18.59 1.07
CA TYR A 182 5.36 18.78 2.51
C TYR A 182 5.71 20.22 2.82
N HIS A 183 4.92 20.82 3.69
CA HIS A 183 5.13 22.15 4.24
C HIS A 183 5.44 22.00 5.72
N TRP A 184 6.72 22.09 6.05
CA TRP A 184 7.21 21.95 7.41
C TRP A 184 7.21 23.32 8.09
N SER A 185 6.60 23.39 9.26
CA SER A 185 6.83 24.49 10.19
C SER A 185 8.24 24.39 10.80
N ARG A 186 8.59 25.29 11.72
CA ARG A 186 9.72 25.04 12.60
C ARG A 186 9.40 23.78 13.40
N SER A 187 10.15 22.72 13.14
CA SER A 187 9.70 21.39 13.51
C SER A 187 10.85 20.48 13.88
N ARG A 188 10.52 19.45 14.67
CA ARG A 188 11.38 18.31 14.96
C ARG A 188 10.56 17.05 14.74
N HIS A 189 11.08 16.12 13.96
CA HIS A 189 10.43 14.85 13.72
C HIS A 189 11.43 13.71 13.73
N VAL A 190 10.95 12.56 14.19
CA VAL A 190 11.70 11.32 14.32
C VAL A 190 11.02 10.30 13.43
N TYR A 191 11.79 9.55 12.65
CA TYR A 191 11.22 8.66 11.66
C TYR A 191 11.98 7.34 11.55
N LEU A 192 11.23 6.30 11.21
CA LEU A 192 11.77 5.04 10.70
C LEU A 192 11.51 4.95 9.21
N LEU A 193 12.45 4.36 8.51
CA LEU A 193 12.38 4.12 7.08
C LEU A 193 12.53 2.63 6.83
N LEU A 194 11.49 2.05 6.24
CA LEU A 194 11.39 0.64 5.95
C LEU A 194 11.44 0.43 4.43
N PRO A 195 12.07 -0.66 3.94
CA PRO A 195 11.98 -1.04 2.54
C PRO A 195 10.53 -1.19 2.11
N ARG A 196 10.17 -0.56 0.98
CA ARG A 196 8.77 -0.46 0.55
C ARG A 196 8.13 -1.82 0.24
N ALA A 197 8.85 -2.71 -0.43
CA ALA A 197 8.28 -4.00 -0.86
C ALA A 197 7.92 -4.93 0.31
N PRO A 198 8.78 -5.16 1.33
CA PRO A 198 8.37 -5.82 2.56
C PRO A 198 7.19 -5.14 3.25
N ALA A 199 7.25 -3.83 3.49
CA ALA A 199 6.17 -3.08 4.14
C ALA A 199 4.82 -3.22 3.42
N LEU A 200 4.82 -3.19 2.07
CA LEU A 200 3.63 -3.41 1.25
C LEU A 200 3.03 -4.80 1.47
N ARG A 201 3.86 -5.85 1.61
CA ARG A 201 3.40 -7.21 1.89
C ARG A 201 2.76 -7.31 3.27
N HIS A 202 3.40 -6.77 4.30
CA HIS A 202 2.87 -6.77 5.67
C HIS A 202 1.51 -6.05 5.76
N LEU A 203 1.29 -5.03 4.94
CA LEU A 203 0.00 -4.31 4.86
C LEU A 203 -1.06 -5.01 4.01
N GLY A 204 -0.79 -6.19 3.44
CA GLY A 204 -1.71 -6.91 2.54
C GLY A 204 -1.83 -6.30 1.13
N GLY A 205 -0.77 -5.65 0.64
CA GLY A 205 -0.70 -5.17 -0.74
C GLY A 205 -1.28 -3.78 -1.00
N ARG A 206 -1.57 -2.99 0.06
CA ARG A 206 -2.05 -1.61 -0.10
C ARG A 206 -1.37 -0.67 0.88
N LEU A 207 -0.75 0.37 0.34
CA LEU A 207 -0.19 1.50 1.08
C LEU A 207 -1.20 2.66 1.10
N PRO A 208 -1.08 3.60 2.06
CA PRO A 208 -1.99 4.74 2.13
C PRO A 208 -1.67 5.75 1.02
N ASP A 209 -2.71 6.43 0.52
CA ASP A 209 -2.55 7.50 -0.49
C ASP A 209 -2.05 8.82 0.13
N LEU A 210 -2.31 9.00 1.44
CA LEU A 210 -1.87 10.11 2.30
C LEU A 210 -1.23 9.53 3.58
N ALA A 211 -1.19 10.28 4.68
CA ALA A 211 -0.69 9.79 5.95
C ALA A 211 -1.77 8.96 6.68
N ARG A 212 -1.46 7.70 7.01
CA ARG A 212 -2.34 6.84 7.83
C ARG A 212 -1.91 6.94 9.31
N PRO A 213 -2.78 7.43 10.22
CA PRO A 213 -2.51 7.42 11.65
C PRO A 213 -2.26 6.00 12.15
N LEU A 214 -1.32 5.87 13.09
CA LEU A 214 -0.92 4.59 13.66
C LEU A 214 -1.47 4.36 15.08
N ASP A 215 -2.11 5.38 15.66
CA ASP A 215 -2.56 5.43 17.06
C ASP A 215 -3.57 4.35 17.45
N ALA A 216 -4.31 3.80 16.48
CA ALA A 216 -5.22 2.69 16.72
C ALA A 216 -4.50 1.37 17.03
N SER A 217 -3.18 1.27 16.75
CA SER A 217 -2.41 0.06 17.05
C SER A 217 -2.00 0.03 18.53
N PRO A 218 -2.23 -1.10 19.24
CA PRO A 218 -1.70 -1.30 20.59
C PRO A 218 -0.17 -1.21 20.70
N LEU A 219 0.55 -1.43 19.58
CA LEU A 219 2.02 -1.33 19.53
C LEU A 219 2.52 0.11 19.33
N ALA A 220 1.64 1.05 18.98
CA ALA A 220 2.01 2.45 18.75
C ALA A 220 2.73 3.12 19.94
N PRO A 221 2.24 3.04 21.21
CA PRO A 221 2.93 3.67 22.35
C PRO A 221 4.33 3.08 22.59
N PHE A 222 4.50 1.77 22.41
CA PHE A 222 5.80 1.10 22.57
C PHE A 222 6.79 1.58 21.51
N LEU A 223 6.35 1.66 20.25
CA LEU A 223 7.20 2.11 19.15
C LEU A 223 7.56 3.59 19.27
N ARG A 224 6.59 4.45 19.66
CA ARG A 224 6.83 5.87 19.97
C ARG A 224 7.89 6.02 21.07
N SER A 225 7.79 5.24 22.15
CA SER A 225 8.77 5.27 23.24
C SER A 225 10.16 4.85 22.76
N GLN A 226 10.27 3.77 21.99
CA GLN A 226 11.57 3.31 21.45
C GLN A 226 12.20 4.33 20.50
N MET A 227 11.41 4.92 19.59
CA MET A 227 11.88 5.97 18.68
C MET A 227 12.35 7.21 19.45
N THR A 228 11.65 7.60 20.50
CA THR A 228 12.03 8.75 21.36
C THR A 228 13.32 8.47 22.14
N LEU A 229 13.50 7.24 22.66
CA LEU A 229 14.72 6.83 23.34
C LEU A 229 15.92 6.75 22.38
N LEU A 230 15.72 6.20 21.17
CA LEU A 230 16.74 6.21 20.11
C LEU A 230 17.15 7.63 19.73
N ASP A 231 16.19 8.55 19.64
CA ASP A 231 16.46 9.96 19.36
C ASP A 231 17.31 10.60 20.46
N ARG A 232 16.95 10.37 21.72
CA ARG A 232 17.64 10.98 22.87
C ARG A 232 19.02 10.38 23.13
N ASP A 233 19.11 9.05 23.19
CA ASP A 233 20.26 8.34 23.74
C ASP A 233 21.01 7.48 22.71
N GLY A 234 20.49 7.32 21.49
CA GLY A 234 21.06 6.40 20.49
C GLY A 234 22.54 6.65 20.20
N ALA A 235 22.98 7.91 20.16
CA ALA A 235 24.37 8.27 19.90
C ALA A 235 25.35 7.90 21.04
N ARG A 236 24.84 7.54 22.22
CA ARG A 236 25.63 7.10 23.39
C ARG A 236 25.82 5.58 23.43
N LEU A 237 25.05 4.84 22.62
CA LEU A 237 25.12 3.38 22.57
C LEU A 237 26.39 2.94 21.83
N SER A 238 26.99 1.85 22.29
CA SER A 238 27.98 1.13 21.50
C SER A 238 27.36 0.59 20.22
N ARG A 239 28.18 0.30 19.20
CA ARG A 239 27.71 -0.30 17.94
C ARG A 239 26.83 -1.54 18.15
N ARG A 240 27.23 -2.42 19.08
CA ARG A 240 26.50 -3.66 19.38
C ARG A 240 25.12 -3.38 20.01
N GLU A 241 25.07 -2.45 20.96
CA GLU A 241 23.80 -2.04 21.60
C GLU A 241 22.89 -1.35 20.59
N LEU A 242 23.43 -0.44 19.78
CA LEU A 242 22.70 0.25 18.72
C LEU A 242 22.12 -0.72 17.69
N THR A 243 22.87 -1.75 17.30
CA THR A 243 22.36 -2.84 16.44
C THR A 243 21.14 -3.50 17.07
N ALA A 244 21.26 -3.95 18.32
CA ALA A 244 20.16 -4.66 19.00
C ALA A 244 18.91 -3.76 19.17
N VAL A 245 19.10 -2.50 19.56
CA VAL A 245 17.98 -1.56 19.77
C VAL A 245 17.32 -1.20 18.43
N LEU A 246 18.10 -0.88 17.39
CA LEU A 246 17.55 -0.51 16.09
C LEU A 246 16.83 -1.69 15.43
N ASP A 247 17.43 -2.88 15.41
CA ASP A 247 16.81 -4.06 14.82
C ASP A 247 15.53 -4.45 15.59
N GLY A 248 15.53 -4.38 16.92
CA GLY A 248 14.33 -4.58 17.74
C GLY A 248 13.23 -3.54 17.45
N THR A 249 13.61 -2.28 17.23
CA THR A 249 12.67 -1.21 16.87
C THR A 249 12.05 -1.45 15.50
N LEU A 250 12.85 -1.88 14.52
CA LEU A 250 12.38 -2.22 13.18
C LEU A 250 11.48 -3.46 13.18
N ALA A 251 11.78 -4.46 14.02
CA ALA A 251 10.93 -5.63 14.21
C ALA A 251 9.56 -5.24 14.80
N LEU A 252 9.54 -4.37 15.82
CA LEU A 252 8.30 -3.84 16.39
C LEU A 252 7.48 -3.05 15.37
N ALA A 253 8.13 -2.21 14.56
CA ALA A 253 7.49 -1.52 13.45
C ALA A 253 6.88 -2.49 12.43
N THR A 254 7.57 -3.60 12.14
CA THR A 254 7.10 -4.62 11.20
C THR A 254 5.84 -5.32 11.73
N LEU A 255 5.85 -5.76 13.00
CA LEU A 255 4.67 -6.34 13.67
C LEU A 255 3.47 -5.38 13.69
N LEU A 256 3.72 -4.09 13.88
CA LEU A 256 2.68 -3.07 13.79
C LEU A 256 2.05 -3.03 12.39
N LEU A 257 2.87 -3.07 11.33
CA LEU A 257 2.37 -3.08 9.94
C LEU A 257 1.58 -4.35 9.61
N GLU A 258 2.00 -5.50 10.12
CA GLU A 258 1.29 -6.78 9.97
C GLU A 258 -0.10 -6.72 10.60
N GLY A 259 -0.20 -6.24 11.85
CA GLY A 259 -1.49 -6.08 12.53
C GLY A 259 -2.45 -5.14 11.79
N LEU A 260 -1.93 -4.11 11.12
CA LEU A 260 -2.74 -3.24 10.25
C LEU A 260 -3.20 -3.92 8.95
N GLY A 261 -2.41 -4.86 8.43
CA GLY A 261 -2.77 -5.71 7.31
C GLY A 261 -3.87 -6.70 7.67
N ASP A 262 -3.71 -7.38 8.82
CA ASP A 262 -4.65 -8.38 9.33
C ASP A 262 -6.01 -7.77 9.67
N ALA A 263 -6.03 -6.65 10.39
CA ALA A 263 -7.28 -5.95 10.71
C ALA A 263 -8.06 -5.59 9.44
N ARG A 264 -7.37 -5.12 8.40
CA ARG A 264 -7.97 -4.79 7.11
C ARG A 264 -8.49 -6.02 6.37
N ALA A 265 -7.79 -7.15 6.46
CA ALA A 265 -8.24 -8.41 5.87
C ALA A 265 -9.56 -8.88 6.54
N ILE A 266 -9.61 -8.82 7.88
CA ILE A 266 -10.81 -9.14 8.66
C ILE A 266 -11.98 -8.22 8.29
N GLU A 267 -11.75 -6.91 8.21
CA GLU A 267 -12.78 -5.94 7.79
C GLU A 267 -13.29 -6.23 6.36
N ALA A 268 -12.39 -6.55 5.43
CA ALA A 268 -12.75 -6.86 4.05
C ALA A 268 -13.57 -8.16 3.93
N GLU A 269 -13.25 -9.16 4.73
CA GLU A 269 -14.00 -10.42 4.81
C GLU A 269 -15.40 -10.20 5.40
N ALA A 270 -15.49 -9.46 6.52
CA ALA A 270 -16.76 -9.10 7.12
C ALA A 270 -17.66 -8.29 6.17
N ALA A 271 -17.08 -7.33 5.44
CA ALA A 271 -17.79 -6.55 4.43
C ALA A 271 -18.29 -7.43 3.26
N ALA A 272 -17.48 -8.38 2.81
CA ALA A 272 -17.88 -9.32 1.76
C ALA A 272 -19.02 -10.24 2.21
N ALA A 273 -18.96 -10.77 3.43
CA ALA A 273 -20.03 -11.57 4.02
C ALA A 273 -21.33 -10.77 4.20
N GLY A 274 -21.22 -9.52 4.65
CA GLY A 274 -22.36 -8.60 4.75
C GLY A 274 -23.01 -8.31 3.39
N LEU A 275 -22.20 -8.06 2.36
CA LEU A 275 -22.68 -7.87 0.99
C LEU A 275 -23.34 -9.14 0.43
N TYR A 276 -22.78 -10.32 0.69
CA TYR A 276 -23.39 -11.59 0.29
C TYR A 276 -24.78 -11.78 0.92
N ALA A 277 -24.90 -11.57 2.23
CA ALA A 277 -26.17 -11.67 2.93
C ALA A 277 -27.20 -10.64 2.42
N ALA A 278 -26.77 -9.40 2.14
CA ALA A 278 -27.62 -8.38 1.55
C ALA A 278 -28.08 -8.77 0.14
N ALA A 279 -27.18 -9.35 -0.66
CA ALA A 279 -27.51 -9.82 -2.00
C ALA A 279 -28.51 -10.99 -1.98
N LEU A 280 -28.35 -11.98 -1.08
CA LEU A 280 -29.33 -13.06 -0.94
C LEU A 280 -30.72 -12.55 -0.57
N ARG A 281 -30.81 -11.61 0.38
CA ARG A 281 -32.10 -10.97 0.72
C ARG A 281 -32.67 -10.23 -0.49
N HIS A 282 -31.84 -9.46 -1.19
CA HIS A 282 -32.29 -8.74 -2.37
C HIS A 282 -32.81 -9.68 -3.47
N LEU A 283 -32.11 -10.80 -3.70
CA LEU A 283 -32.55 -11.84 -4.63
C LEU A 283 -33.93 -12.37 -4.25
N ASP A 284 -34.12 -12.79 -2.99
CA ASP A 284 -35.37 -13.40 -2.49
C ASP A 284 -36.61 -12.51 -2.71
N HIS A 285 -36.47 -11.20 -2.46
CA HIS A 285 -37.55 -10.22 -2.66
C HIS A 285 -37.85 -9.95 -4.15
N ASN A 286 -36.88 -10.18 -5.03
CA ASN A 286 -36.94 -9.78 -6.44
C ASN A 286 -36.96 -10.96 -7.43
N LEU A 287 -37.12 -12.21 -6.97
CA LEU A 287 -37.06 -13.40 -7.84
C LEU A 287 -38.04 -13.36 -9.03
N HIS A 288 -39.17 -12.66 -8.87
CA HIS A 288 -40.21 -12.51 -9.89
C HIS A 288 -39.80 -11.64 -11.09
N ARG A 289 -38.81 -10.76 -10.92
CA ARG A 289 -38.31 -9.87 -11.97
C ARG A 289 -37.52 -10.65 -13.00
N ILE A 290 -37.91 -10.57 -14.27
CA ILE A 290 -37.23 -11.28 -15.38
C ILE A 290 -35.92 -10.58 -15.77
N ASP A 291 -35.87 -9.26 -15.63
CA ASP A 291 -34.71 -8.38 -15.91
C ASP A 291 -33.62 -8.43 -14.83
N LEU A 292 -33.85 -9.16 -13.73
CA LEU A 292 -32.89 -9.24 -12.63
C LEU A 292 -31.66 -10.05 -13.06
N ASP A 293 -30.56 -9.34 -13.28
CA ASP A 293 -29.25 -9.88 -13.63
C ASP A 293 -28.15 -9.39 -12.66
N PRO A 294 -26.93 -9.95 -12.73
CA PRO A 294 -25.85 -9.53 -11.82
C PRO A 294 -25.46 -8.06 -11.91
N GLY A 295 -25.66 -7.40 -13.06
CA GLY A 295 -25.37 -5.97 -13.22
C GLY A 295 -26.39 -5.10 -12.50
N THR A 296 -27.66 -5.45 -12.64
CA THR A 296 -28.81 -4.84 -11.96
C THR A 296 -28.70 -5.01 -10.45
N ILE A 297 -28.38 -6.21 -9.96
CA ILE A 297 -28.17 -6.48 -8.53
C ILE A 297 -27.03 -5.62 -7.98
N ALA A 298 -25.88 -5.58 -8.67
CA ALA A 298 -24.74 -4.79 -8.23
C ALA A 298 -25.08 -3.29 -8.12
N ARG A 299 -25.78 -2.75 -9.13
CA ARG A 299 -26.24 -1.37 -9.16
C ARG A 299 -27.23 -1.06 -8.03
N GLU A 300 -28.22 -1.94 -7.81
CA GLU A 300 -29.25 -1.76 -6.78
C GLU A 300 -28.69 -1.92 -5.35
N LEU A 301 -27.59 -2.67 -5.18
CA LEU A 301 -26.85 -2.78 -3.92
C LEU A 301 -25.72 -1.74 -3.76
N GLY A 302 -25.55 -0.83 -4.72
CA GLY A 302 -24.53 0.21 -4.67
C GLY A 302 -23.08 -0.29 -4.73
N CYS A 303 -22.83 -1.43 -5.39
CA CYS A 303 -21.50 -2.02 -5.50
C CYS A 303 -21.09 -2.30 -6.96
N SER A 304 -19.81 -2.56 -7.19
CA SER A 304 -19.34 -2.98 -8.51
C SER A 304 -19.61 -4.46 -8.76
N ARG A 305 -19.81 -4.85 -10.03
CA ARG A 305 -19.97 -6.27 -10.42
C ARG A 305 -18.83 -7.16 -9.92
N ALA A 306 -17.61 -6.65 -9.96
CA ALA A 306 -16.44 -7.37 -9.45
C ALA A 306 -16.50 -7.62 -7.93
N THR A 307 -17.03 -6.67 -7.16
CA THR A 307 -17.21 -6.82 -5.71
C THR A 307 -18.32 -7.83 -5.41
N LEU A 308 -19.44 -7.76 -6.15
CA LEU A 308 -20.51 -8.74 -6.04
C LEU A 308 -20.03 -10.17 -6.36
N TYR A 309 -19.27 -10.35 -7.45
CA TYR A 309 -18.72 -11.65 -7.81
C TYR A 309 -17.75 -12.19 -6.77
N ARG A 310 -16.86 -11.34 -6.23
CA ARG A 310 -15.97 -11.73 -5.13
C ARG A 310 -16.74 -12.19 -3.89
N ALA A 311 -17.80 -11.49 -3.52
CA ALA A 311 -18.63 -11.86 -2.38
C ALA A 311 -19.24 -13.26 -2.58
N PHE A 312 -19.84 -13.54 -3.74
CA PHE A 312 -20.39 -14.86 -4.04
C PHE A 312 -19.32 -15.97 -4.16
N HIS A 313 -18.17 -15.66 -4.77
CA HIS A 313 -17.07 -16.61 -4.93
C HIS A 313 -16.51 -17.08 -3.59
N ALA A 314 -16.47 -16.21 -2.57
CA ALA A 314 -16.08 -16.59 -1.20
C ALA A 314 -16.97 -17.69 -0.61
N HIS A 315 -18.20 -17.84 -1.10
CA HIS A 315 -19.15 -18.88 -0.73
C HIS A 315 -19.24 -20.04 -1.75
N GLY A 316 -18.29 -20.13 -2.69
CA GLY A 316 -18.22 -21.24 -3.66
C GLY A 316 -19.33 -21.26 -4.72
N VAL A 317 -20.09 -20.19 -4.87
CA VAL A 317 -21.21 -20.08 -5.81
C VAL A 317 -21.07 -18.84 -6.68
N THR A 318 -21.68 -18.83 -7.85
CA THR A 318 -21.86 -17.61 -8.65
C THR A 318 -23.21 -16.96 -8.33
N VAL A 319 -23.30 -15.64 -8.45
CA VAL A 319 -24.58 -14.92 -8.28
C VAL A 319 -25.66 -15.40 -9.25
N ALA A 320 -25.28 -15.79 -10.49
CA ALA A 320 -26.22 -16.34 -11.47
C ALA A 320 -26.71 -17.74 -11.07
N GLN A 321 -25.84 -18.59 -10.51
CA GLN A 321 -26.25 -19.88 -9.93
C GLN A 321 -27.22 -19.65 -8.77
N ALA A 322 -26.88 -18.78 -7.81
CA ALA A 322 -27.74 -18.50 -6.66
C ALA A 322 -29.13 -17.96 -7.07
N LEU A 323 -29.19 -17.00 -8.00
CA LEU A 323 -30.46 -16.48 -8.52
C LEU A 323 -31.30 -17.60 -9.16
N ARG A 324 -30.70 -18.39 -10.05
CA ARG A 324 -31.41 -19.49 -10.72
C ARG A 324 -31.93 -20.51 -9.71
N ASP A 325 -31.10 -20.88 -8.75
CA ASP A 325 -31.41 -21.88 -7.73
C ASP A 325 -32.56 -21.42 -6.83
N LEU A 326 -32.54 -20.17 -6.38
CA LEU A 326 -33.64 -19.55 -5.63
C LEU A 326 -34.94 -19.48 -6.45
N ARG A 327 -34.86 -19.14 -7.75
CA ARG A 327 -36.03 -19.15 -8.64
C ARG A 327 -36.60 -20.56 -8.82
N LEU A 328 -35.75 -21.58 -8.94
CA LEU A 328 -36.17 -22.98 -9.03
C LEU A 328 -36.86 -23.46 -7.74
N ASP A 329 -36.31 -23.10 -6.58
CA ASP A 329 -36.90 -23.45 -5.28
C ASP A 329 -38.27 -22.76 -5.08
N ARG A 330 -38.40 -21.48 -5.45
CA ARG A 330 -39.70 -20.77 -5.46
C ARG A 330 -40.71 -21.42 -6.41
N ALA A 331 -40.27 -21.86 -7.58
CA ALA A 331 -41.12 -22.55 -8.55
C ALA A 331 -41.61 -23.90 -8.01
N ARG A 332 -40.72 -24.67 -7.35
CA ARG A 332 -41.07 -25.93 -6.69
C ARG A 332 -42.15 -25.71 -5.64
N ASP A 333 -41.98 -24.72 -4.77
CA ASP A 333 -42.93 -24.43 -3.70
C ASP A 333 -44.30 -23.99 -4.25
N ARG A 334 -44.33 -23.22 -5.34
CA ARG A 334 -45.57 -22.87 -6.05
C ARG A 334 -46.25 -24.07 -6.69
N LEU A 335 -45.49 -24.94 -7.36
CA LEU A 335 -46.03 -26.16 -7.98
C LEU A 335 -46.63 -27.10 -6.93
N SER A 336 -46.11 -27.11 -5.70
CA SER A 336 -46.62 -27.90 -4.58
C SER A 336 -47.89 -27.33 -3.93
N ARG A 337 -48.16 -26.03 -4.04
CA ARG A 337 -49.28 -25.35 -3.36
C ARG A 337 -50.56 -25.21 -4.20
N ALA A 338 -50.57 -25.72 -5.43
CA ALA A 338 -51.73 -25.95 -6.31
C ALA A 338 -52.91 -24.94 -6.17
N ALA A 339 -52.68 -23.65 -6.43
CA ALA A 339 -53.77 -22.68 -6.64
C ALA A 339 -54.30 -22.73 -8.08
N ALA A 340 -55.56 -22.31 -8.30
CA ALA A 340 -56.18 -22.28 -9.63
C ALA A 340 -55.44 -21.39 -10.65
N SER A 341 -54.73 -20.35 -10.17
CA SER A 341 -53.92 -19.43 -10.98
C SER A 341 -52.63 -20.04 -11.54
N ASP A 342 -52.14 -21.15 -10.97
CA ASP A 342 -50.87 -21.82 -11.36
C ASP A 342 -51.11 -23.06 -12.24
N ARG A 343 -52.23 -23.07 -12.99
CA ARG A 343 -52.67 -24.20 -13.83
C ARG A 343 -51.64 -24.60 -14.89
N TYR A 344 -50.89 -23.63 -15.42
CA TYR A 344 -49.87 -23.88 -16.46
C TYR A 344 -48.46 -23.74 -15.90
N VAL A 345 -47.61 -24.71 -16.23
CA VAL A 345 -46.18 -24.71 -15.85
C VAL A 345 -45.47 -23.45 -16.36
N ALA A 346 -45.85 -22.97 -17.55
CA ALA A 346 -45.32 -21.73 -18.11
C ALA A 346 -45.66 -20.50 -17.24
N THR A 347 -46.88 -20.42 -16.69
CA THR A 347 -47.28 -19.33 -15.78
C THR A 347 -46.41 -19.32 -14.53
N VAL A 348 -46.14 -20.49 -13.93
CA VAL A 348 -45.25 -20.60 -12.77
C VAL A 348 -43.83 -20.18 -13.12
N ALA A 349 -43.32 -20.60 -14.29
CA ALA A 349 -41.98 -20.22 -14.76
C ALA A 349 -41.84 -18.69 -14.88
N PHE A 350 -42.77 -18.02 -15.58
CA PHE A 350 -42.76 -16.57 -15.73
C PHE A 350 -42.92 -15.86 -14.38
N ALA A 351 -43.82 -16.32 -13.52
CA ALA A 351 -44.05 -15.71 -12.22
C ALA A 351 -42.88 -15.89 -11.24
N CYS A 352 -41.94 -16.80 -11.54
CA CYS A 352 -40.68 -16.99 -10.83
C CYS A 352 -39.49 -16.37 -11.58
N GLY A 353 -39.72 -15.55 -12.61
CA GLY A 353 -38.68 -14.78 -13.30
C GLY A 353 -37.90 -15.54 -14.38
N PHE A 354 -38.39 -16.69 -14.86
CA PHE A 354 -37.81 -17.35 -16.04
C PHE A 354 -38.36 -16.76 -17.34
N HIS A 355 -37.48 -16.43 -18.29
CA HIS A 355 -37.86 -15.94 -19.61
C HIS A 355 -38.25 -17.06 -20.58
N ASP A 356 -37.69 -18.28 -20.41
CA ASP A 356 -37.94 -19.42 -21.28
C ASP A 356 -38.45 -20.64 -20.47
N PRO A 357 -39.74 -20.99 -20.60
CA PRO A 357 -40.32 -22.18 -19.99
C PRO A 357 -39.64 -23.50 -20.38
N SER A 358 -39.06 -23.60 -21.58
CA SER A 358 -38.37 -24.80 -22.05
C SER A 358 -37.02 -25.00 -21.33
N ALA A 359 -36.22 -23.93 -21.23
CA ALA A 359 -35.00 -23.92 -20.42
C ALA A 359 -35.31 -24.16 -18.93
N PHE A 360 -36.37 -23.55 -18.40
CA PHE A 360 -36.84 -23.79 -17.04
C PHE A 360 -37.11 -25.29 -16.78
N GLY A 361 -37.87 -25.96 -17.64
CA GLY A 361 -38.20 -27.37 -17.43
C GLY A 361 -36.97 -28.29 -17.37
N LYS A 362 -35.96 -28.03 -18.23
CA LYS A 362 -34.68 -28.75 -18.20
C LYS A 362 -33.91 -28.49 -16.91
N GLN A 363 -33.80 -27.23 -16.49
CA GLN A 363 -33.10 -26.84 -15.26
C GLN A 363 -33.79 -27.40 -14.01
N PHE A 364 -35.13 -27.38 -13.98
CA PHE A 364 -35.93 -27.92 -12.89
C PHE A 364 -35.73 -29.44 -12.76
N LYS A 365 -35.86 -30.18 -13.88
CA LYS A 365 -35.61 -31.64 -13.89
C LYS A 365 -34.17 -31.97 -13.49
N SER A 366 -33.20 -31.19 -13.94
CA SER A 366 -31.80 -31.38 -13.57
C SER A 366 -31.56 -31.19 -12.07
N ARG A 367 -32.27 -30.27 -11.39
CA ARG A 367 -32.10 -30.00 -9.96
C ARG A 367 -32.90 -30.95 -9.07
N PHE A 368 -34.13 -31.29 -9.46
CA PHE A 368 -35.08 -32.01 -8.60
C PHE A 368 -35.43 -33.43 -9.08
N GLY A 369 -34.86 -33.89 -10.20
CA GLY A 369 -35.05 -35.24 -10.75
C GLY A 369 -36.36 -35.45 -11.55
N LEU A 370 -37.40 -34.68 -11.28
CA LEU A 370 -38.71 -34.75 -11.97
C LEU A 370 -38.96 -33.54 -12.85
N SER A 371 -39.75 -33.69 -13.92
CA SER A 371 -40.21 -32.52 -14.67
C SER A 371 -41.18 -31.68 -13.81
N PRO A 372 -41.32 -30.36 -14.06
CA PRO A 372 -42.29 -29.52 -13.32
C PRO A 372 -43.72 -30.06 -13.35
N ARG A 373 -44.11 -30.71 -14.45
CA ARG A 373 -45.43 -31.34 -14.61
C ARG A 373 -45.56 -32.55 -13.68
N ASP A 374 -44.58 -33.45 -13.73
CA ASP A 374 -44.58 -34.65 -12.91
C ASP A 374 -44.56 -34.28 -11.42
N TRP A 375 -43.73 -33.30 -11.03
CA TRP A 375 -43.67 -32.80 -9.65
C TRP A 375 -45.04 -32.38 -9.11
N ARG A 376 -45.79 -31.64 -9.93
CA ARG A 376 -47.15 -31.19 -9.57
C ARG A 376 -48.16 -32.34 -9.50
N GLU A 377 -48.10 -33.28 -10.44
CA GLU A 377 -48.99 -34.46 -10.44
C GLU A 377 -48.72 -35.35 -9.21
N HIS A 378 -47.46 -35.52 -8.81
CA HIS A 378 -47.08 -36.24 -7.59
C HIS A 378 -47.54 -35.51 -6.31
N GLY A 379 -47.42 -34.17 -6.25
CA GLY A 379 -47.92 -33.39 -5.11
C GLY A 379 -49.44 -33.50 -4.91
N ARG A 380 -50.21 -33.56 -6.01
CA ARG A 380 -51.67 -33.76 -5.96
C ARG A 380 -52.06 -35.18 -5.54
N ALA A 381 -51.33 -36.20 -6.00
CA ALA A 381 -51.58 -37.59 -5.62
C ALA A 381 -51.30 -37.86 -4.12
N GLY A 382 -50.37 -37.12 -3.51
CA GLY A 382 -50.12 -37.15 -2.06
C GLY A 382 -51.18 -36.43 -1.22
N GLN A 383 -51.77 -35.34 -1.73
CA GLN A 383 -52.83 -34.60 -1.04
C GLN A 383 -54.21 -35.28 -1.16
N GLY A 384 -54.50 -35.95 -2.28
CA GLY A 384 -55.78 -36.65 -2.52
C GLY A 384 -56.00 -37.93 -1.72
N ARG A 385 -55.00 -38.44 -0.97
CA ARG A 385 -55.15 -39.64 -0.11
C ARG A 385 -55.58 -39.35 1.33
N THR A 386 -55.66 -38.08 1.74
CA THR A 386 -55.98 -37.72 3.14
C THR A 386 -57.47 -37.39 3.36
N GLU A 387 -58.30 -37.30 2.31
CA GLU A 387 -59.66 -36.75 2.42
C GLU A 387 -60.78 -37.62 1.84
N LEU A 388 -60.69 -38.96 1.94
CA LEU A 388 -61.85 -39.82 1.70
C LEU A 388 -61.82 -41.07 2.60
N ALA A 389 -62.43 -40.94 3.79
CA ALA A 389 -63.06 -42.06 4.48
C ALA A 389 -64.53 -41.69 4.73
N PRO A 390 -65.51 -42.35 4.07
CA PRO A 390 -66.92 -42.09 4.34
C PRO A 390 -67.29 -42.74 5.67
N ARG A 391 -67.79 -41.95 6.64
CA ARG A 391 -68.51 -42.51 7.79
C ARG A 391 -69.85 -43.03 7.30
N ARG A 392 -69.99 -44.36 7.39
CA ARG A 392 -71.19 -45.13 7.11
C ARG A 392 -72.40 -44.56 7.85
N ALA A 393 -73.53 -44.56 7.15
CA ALA A 393 -74.84 -44.57 7.74
C ALA A 393 -74.97 -45.76 8.69
N ASP A 394 -75.58 -45.54 9.85
CA ASP A 394 -76.17 -46.61 10.65
C ASP A 394 -77.58 -46.15 11.05
N GLN A 395 -78.57 -46.88 10.53
CA GLN A 395 -79.93 -46.94 11.02
C GLN A 395 -80.01 -48.22 11.88
N GLY A 396 -80.47 -48.07 13.12
CA GLY A 396 -80.71 -49.17 14.05
C GLY A 396 -81.22 -48.63 15.38
#